data_AF-W2VNY0-F1
#
_entry.id   AF-W2VNY0-F1
#
_cell.length_a   1.000
_cell.length_b   1.000
_cell.length_c   1.000
_cell.angle_alpha   90.00
_cell.angle_beta   90.00
_cell.angle_gamma   90.00
#
_symmetry.space_group_name_H-M   'P 1'
#
loop_
_entity.id
_entity.type
_entity.pdbx_description
1 polymer ?
#
loop_
_entity_poly.entity_id
_entity_poly.type
_entity_poly.pdbx_seq_one_letter_code
_entity_poly.pdbx_strand_id
1 'polypeptide(L)' 'MEDMPNRILELRRAAKLSQEELGFRVGVSKMQISGMERGKRELSLGMMRRLAEALD' A
#
# COMPACT_ATOMS: atom_id res chain seq x y z
N MET A 1 0.82 15.17 -15.98
CA MET A 1 1.71 14.14 -15.43
C MET A 1 0.90 12.86 -15.52
N GLU A 2 1.36 11.89 -16.31
CA GLU A 2 0.60 10.65 -16.61
C GLU A 2 -0.07 10.10 -15.35
N ASP A 3 -1.35 9.75 -15.46
CA ASP A 3 -2.11 9.06 -14.42
C ASP A 3 -1.29 7.84 -13.98
N MET A 4 -0.67 7.92 -12.80
CA MET A 4 -0.04 6.76 -12.18
C MET A 4 -1.11 6.06 -11.37
N PRO A 5 -1.73 4.98 -11.88
CA PRO A 5 -2.82 4.33 -11.18
C PRO A 5 -2.30 3.73 -9.89
N ASN A 6 -3.12 3.79 -8.84
CA ASN A 6 -2.84 3.13 -7.58
C ASN A 6 -2.86 1.61 -7.75
N ARG A 7 -1.71 0.97 -7.59
CA ARG A 7 -1.53 -0.48 -7.76
C ARG A 7 -1.29 -1.24 -6.45
N ILE A 8 -1.48 -0.60 -5.28
CA ILE A 8 -1.18 -1.22 -3.98
C ILE A 8 -1.95 -2.54 -3.80
N LEU A 9 -3.23 -2.58 -4.18
CA LEU A 9 -4.07 -3.78 -4.07
C LEU A 9 -3.54 -4.92 -4.95
N GLU A 10 -3.15 -4.60 -6.18
CA GLU A 10 -2.63 -5.56 -7.15
C GLU A 10 -1.31 -6.17 -6.65
N LEU A 11 -0.36 -5.30 -6.28
CA LEU A 11 0.95 -5.70 -5.79
C LEU A 11 0.85 -6.53 -4.49
N ARG A 12 0.02 -6.11 -3.54
CA ARG A 12 -0.20 -6.87 -2.30
C ARG A 12 -0.72 -8.28 -2.57
N ARG A 13 -1.67 -8.41 -3.50
CA ARG A 13 -2.23 -9.72 -3.88
C ARG A 13 -1.21 -10.59 -4.59
N ALA A 14 -0.39 -10.00 -5.46
CA ALA A 14 0.72 -10.71 -6.11
C ALA A 14 1.72 -11.24 -5.07
N ALA A 15 2.00 -10.46 -4.02
CA ALA A 15 2.82 -10.86 -2.87
C ALA A 15 2.12 -11.84 -1.90
N LYS A 16 0.86 -12.24 -2.17
CA LYS A 16 0.02 -13.12 -1.32
C LYS A 16 -0.14 -12.62 0.13
N LEU A 17 -0.07 -11.32 0.36
CA LEU A 17 -0.26 -10.71 1.67
C LEU A 17 -1.72 -10.32 1.89
N SER A 18 -2.22 -10.48 3.10
CA SER A 18 -3.43 -9.81 3.59
C SER A 18 -3.15 -8.32 3.86
N GLN A 19 -4.22 -7.51 3.97
CA GLN A 19 -4.09 -6.10 4.35
C GLN A 19 -3.49 -5.92 5.75
N GLU A 20 -3.70 -6.90 6.64
CA GLU A 20 -3.17 -6.89 8.00
C GLU A 20 -1.67 -7.17 8.01
N GLU A 21 -1.21 -8.18 7.26
CA GLU A 21 0.22 -8.48 7.11
C GLU A 21 0.99 -7.32 6.46
N LEU A 22 0.44 -6.72 5.40
CA LEU A 22 1.06 -5.52 4.81
C LEU A 22 1.07 -4.35 5.80
N GLY A 23 -0.02 -4.16 6.54
CA GLY A 23 -0.09 -3.15 7.60
C GLY A 23 1.00 -3.34 8.64
N PHE A 24 1.20 -4.57 9.11
CA PHE A 24 2.28 -4.92 10.05
C PHE A 24 3.67 -4.60 9.48
N ARG A 25 3.97 -5.03 8.24
CA ARG A 25 5.25 -4.74 7.56
C ARG A 25 5.52 -3.24 7.42
N VAL A 26 4.48 -2.48 7.08
CA VAL A 26 4.55 -1.03 6.85
C VAL A 26 4.32 -0.24 8.14
N GLY A 27 4.10 -0.88 9.29
CA GLY A 27 3.85 -0.22 10.57
C GLY A 27 2.63 0.71 10.57
N VAL A 28 1.53 0.26 9.95
CA VAL A 28 0.23 0.96 9.86
C VAL A 28 -0.93 -0.01 10.11
N SER A 29 -2.12 0.50 10.38
CA SER A 29 -3.28 -0.38 10.58
C SER A 29 -3.81 -0.96 9.25
N LYS A 30 -4.46 -2.12 9.32
CA LYS A 30 -5.24 -2.70 8.22
C LYS A 30 -6.21 -1.69 7.59
N MET A 31 -6.86 -0.85 8.40
CA MET A 31 -7.77 0.19 7.90
C MET A 31 -7.05 1.26 7.09
N GLN A 32 -5.82 1.62 7.47
CA GLN A 32 -4.99 2.53 6.68
C GLN A 32 -4.66 1.89 5.33
N ILE A 33 -4.22 0.62 5.28
CA ILE A 33 -3.98 -0.09 4.02
C ILE A 33 -5.24 -0.13 3.13
N SER A 34 -6.40 -0.50 3.68
CA SER A 34 -7.66 -0.47 2.93
C SER A 34 -7.98 0.93 2.37
N GLY A 35 -7.69 1.98 3.14
CA GLY A 35 -7.85 3.37 2.71
C GLY A 35 -6.93 3.73 1.54
N MET A 36 -5.66 3.31 1.62
CA MET A 36 -4.66 3.50 0.58
C MET A 36 -5.05 2.77 -0.69
N GLU A 37 -5.44 1.49 -0.64
CA GLU A 37 -5.85 0.70 -1.81
C GLU A 37 -7.04 1.29 -2.57
N ARG A 38 -7.94 1.97 -1.88
CA ARG A 38 -9.11 2.62 -2.49
C ARG A 38 -8.83 4.04 -2.98
N GLY A 39 -7.58 4.50 -2.92
CA GLY A 39 -7.20 5.86 -3.33
C GLY A 39 -7.82 6.98 -2.48
N LYS A 40 -8.30 6.68 -1.26
CA LYS A 40 -8.97 7.69 -0.41
C LYS A 40 -7.99 8.61 0.32
N ARG A 41 -6.68 8.48 0.09
CA ARG A 41 -5.63 9.27 0.73
C ARG A 41 -4.47 9.51 -0.23
N GLU A 42 -4.01 10.75 -0.30
CA GLU A 42 -2.69 11.10 -0.80
C GLU A 42 -1.61 10.42 0.07
N LEU A 43 -0.65 9.77 -0.59
CA LEU A 43 0.45 9.08 0.09
C LEU A 43 1.63 10.04 0.20
N SER A 44 2.21 10.15 1.39
CA SER A 44 3.51 10.80 1.50
C SER A 44 4.58 9.97 0.78
N LEU A 45 5.63 10.63 0.28
CA LEU A 45 6.77 9.95 -0.34
C LEU A 45 7.39 8.90 0.60
N GLY A 46 7.43 9.18 1.91
CA GLY A 46 7.90 8.22 2.92
C GLY A 46 7.01 6.98 3.00
N MET A 47 5.69 7.13 2.88
CA MET A 47 4.78 5.98 2.84
C MET A 47 4.94 5.18 1.55
N MET A 48 5.10 5.86 0.40
CA MET A 48 5.37 5.19 -0.88
C MET A 48 6.64 4.33 -0.81
N ARG A 49 7.72 4.84 -0.20
CA ARG A 49 8.97 4.09 -0.01
C ARG A 49 8.78 2.85 0.87
N ARG A 50 8.10 2.99 2.02
CA ARG A 50 7.82 1.86 2.92
C ARG A 50 6.94 0.79 2.25
N LEU A 51 5.97 1.21 1.43
CA LEU A 51 5.15 0.29 0.65
C LEU A 51 5.97 -0.43 -0.41
N ALA A 52 6.85 0.25 -1.13
CA ALA A 52 7.74 -0.36 -2.10
C ALA A 52 8.63 -1.43 -1.44
N GLU A 53 9.31 -1.08 -0.35
CA GLU A 53 10.16 -2.02 0.41
C GLU A 53 9.39 -3.23 0.96
N ALA A 54 8.11 -3.06 1.32
CA ALA A 54 7.29 -4.16 1.86
C ALA A 54 6.64 -5.06 0.78
N LEU A 55 6.64 -4.61 -0.47
CA LEU A 55 6.00 -5.25 -1.62
C LEU A 55 7.00 -5.83 -2.64
N ASP A 56 8.30 -5.53 -2.51
CA ASP A 56 9.40 -6.30 -3.13
C ASP A 56 9.47 -7.73 -2.55
#